data_AF-A0A2R6M1C9-F1
#
_entry.id   AF-A0A2R6M1C9-F1
#
_cell.length_a   1.000
_cell.length_b   1.000
_cell.length_c   1.000
_cell.angle_alpha   90.00
_cell.angle_beta   90.00
_cell.angle_gamma   90.00
#
_symmetry.space_group_name_H-M   'P 1'
#
loop_
_entity.id
_entity.type
_entity.pdbx_description
1 polymer ?
#
loop_
_entity_poly.entity_id
_entity_poly.type
_entity_poly.pdbx_seq_one_letter_code
_entity_poly.pdbx_strand_id
1 'polypeptide(L)' 'MPKVSVEIPDELLSDLDEHVGEDGKFVNRSEAIRASIRKTLDLLDEIDERHGRLDGDDGTEDADGE' A
#
# COMPACT_ATOMS: atom_id res chain seq x y z
N MET A 1 3.44 3.29 -14.25
CA MET A 1 3.45 2.49 -12.99
C MET A 1 4.68 1.60 -13.00
N PRO A 2 5.58 1.72 -12.02
CA PRO A 2 6.68 0.78 -11.88
C PRO A 2 6.13 -0.64 -11.66
N LYS A 3 6.81 -1.64 -12.22
CA LYS A 3 6.47 -3.04 -11.98
C LYS A 3 7.29 -3.55 -10.81
N VAL A 4 6.64 -4.26 -9.89
CA VAL A 4 7.29 -4.92 -8.75
C VAL A 4 7.05 -6.42 -8.90
N SER A 5 8.08 -7.23 -8.65
CA SER A 5 7.98 -8.68 -8.54
C SER A 5 8.32 -9.08 -7.12
N VAL A 6 7.48 -9.90 -6.50
CA VAL A 6 7.65 -10.37 -5.12
C VAL A 6 7.33 -11.85 -5.04
N GLU A 7 7.96 -12.56 -4.12
CA GLU A 7 7.64 -13.94 -3.79
C GLU A 7 6.65 -13.96 -2.62
N ILE A 8 5.62 -14.82 -2.72
CA ILE A 8 4.52 -14.88 -1.75
C ILE A 8 4.18 -16.36 -1.51
N PRO A 9 3.96 -16.80 -0.26
CA PRO A 9 3.42 -18.11 0.03
C PRO A 9 2.10 -18.37 -0.71
N ASP A 10 1.93 -19.61 -1.20
CA ASP A 10 0.74 -20.02 -1.96
C ASP A 10 -0.57 -19.86 -1.17
N GLU A 11 -0.52 -20.09 0.15
CA GLU A 11 -1.64 -19.89 1.05
C GLU A 11 -2.11 -18.42 1.07
N LEU A 12 -1.18 -17.46 1.16
CA LEU A 12 -1.52 -16.04 1.15
C LEU A 12 -2.03 -15.58 -0.21
N LEU A 13 -1.51 -16.16 -1.29
CA LEU A 13 -2.01 -15.87 -2.63
C LEU A 13 -3.44 -16.37 -2.79
N SER A 14 -3.74 -17.55 -2.25
CA SER A 14 -5.07 -18.15 -2.29
C SER A 14 -6.07 -17.31 -1.48
N ASP A 15 -5.70 -16.91 -0.27
CA ASP A 15 -6.52 -16.02 0.57
C ASP A 15 -6.78 -14.67 -0.11
N LEU A 16 -5.79 -14.11 -0.81
CA LEU A 16 -5.96 -12.88 -1.57
C LEU A 16 -6.94 -13.07 -2.74
N ASP A 17 -6.84 -14.20 -3.44
CA ASP A 17 -7.68 -14.51 -4.59
C ASP A 17 -9.16 -14.70 -4.21
N GLU A 18 -9.46 -15.19 -3.00
CA GLU A 18 -10.84 -15.24 -2.47
C GLU A 18 -11.49 -13.84 -2.37
N HIS A 19 -10.69 -12.77 -2.38
CA HIS A 19 -11.15 -11.40 -2.32
C HIS A 19 -11.10 -10.66 -3.66
N VAL A 20 -10.70 -11.32 -4.75
CA VAL A 20 -10.54 -10.74 -6.09
C VAL A 20 -11.58 -11.32 -7.06
N GLY A 21 -12.28 -10.47 -7.81
CA GLY A 21 -13.26 -10.89 -8.82
C GLY A 21 -14.51 -10.00 -8.84
N GLU A 22 -15.51 -10.38 -9.63
CA GLU A 22 -16.77 -9.61 -9.76
C GLU A 22 -17.52 -9.46 -8.42
N ASP A 23 -17.52 -10.51 -7.60
CA ASP A 23 -18.11 -10.51 -6.25
C ASP A 23 -17.09 -10.20 -5.15
N GLY A 24 -15.84 -9.91 -5.54
CA GLY A 24 -14.73 -9.64 -4.63
C GLY A 24 -14.64 -8.18 -4.20
N LYS A 25 -13.79 -7.89 -3.23
CA LYS A 25 -13.50 -6.52 -2.79
C LYS A 25 -12.60 -5.76 -3.77
N PHE A 26 -11.93 -6.47 -4.67
CA PHE A 26 -10.96 -5.92 -5.60
C PHE A 26 -11.18 -6.49 -6.99
N VAL A 27 -10.97 -5.66 -8.03
CA VAL A 27 -11.12 -6.07 -9.43
C VAL A 27 -9.97 -6.98 -9.86
N ASN A 28 -8.76 -6.77 -9.32
CA ASN A 28 -7.59 -7.59 -9.61
C ASN A 28 -6.60 -7.63 -8.45
N ARG A 29 -5.68 -8.60 -8.48
CA ARG A 29 -4.61 -8.75 -7.47
C ARG A 29 -3.79 -7.48 -7.27
N SER A 30 -3.43 -6.80 -8.36
CA SER A 30 -2.61 -5.59 -8.28
C SER A 30 -3.35 -4.45 -7.56
N GLU A 31 -4.67 -4.36 -7.69
CA GLU A 31 -5.50 -3.43 -6.93
C GLU A 31 -5.55 -3.82 -5.45
N ALA A 32 -5.77 -5.10 -5.15
CA ALA A 32 -5.78 -5.61 -3.79
C ALA A 32 -4.46 -5.29 -3.06
N ILE A 33 -3.32 -5.53 -3.72
CA ILE A 33 -1.98 -5.23 -3.18
C ILE A 33 -1.81 -3.72 -2.95
N ARG A 34 -2.17 -2.88 -3.93
CA ARG A 34 -2.06 -1.41 -3.77
C ARG A 34 -2.93 -0.88 -2.64
N ALA A 35 -4.17 -1.35 -2.53
CA ALA A 35 -5.09 -0.94 -1.48
C ALA A 35 -4.60 -1.38 -0.09
N SER A 36 -4.05 -2.59 0.01
CA SER A 36 -3.45 -3.09 1.25
C SER A 36 -2.25 -2.27 1.70
N ILE A 37 -1.33 -1.95 0.77
CA ILE A 37 -0.18 -1.09 1.06
C ILE A 37 -0.65 0.30 1.50
N ARG A 38 -1.57 0.93 0.76
CA ARG A 38 -2.09 2.26 1.11
C ARG A 38 -2.69 2.27 2.50
N LYS A 39 -3.57 1.31 2.80
CA LYS A 39 -4.20 1.20 4.11
C LYS A 39 -3.17 0.98 5.23
N THR A 40 -2.11 0.21 4.96
CA THR A 40 -1.05 -0.01 5.95
C THR A 40 -0.28 1.28 6.22
N LEU A 41 0.05 2.05 5.18
CA LEU A 41 0.73 3.34 5.32
C LEU A 41 -0.15 4.36 6.05
N ASP A 42 -1.44 4.48 5.67
CA ASP A 42 -2.38 5.37 6.36
C ASP A 42 -2.43 5.07 7.87
N LEU A 43 -2.44 3.78 8.26
CA LEU A 43 -2.42 3.37 9.66
C LEU A 43 -1.11 3.74 10.37
N LEU A 44 0.03 3.65 9.69
CA LEU A 44 1.33 4.02 10.26
C LEU A 44 1.41 5.54 10.45
N ASP A 45 0.93 6.32 9.49
CA ASP A 45 0.86 7.78 9.57
C ASP A 45 -0.01 8.21 10.77
N GLU A 46 -1.21 7.62 10.93
CA GLU A 46 -2.08 7.87 12.08
C GLU A 46 -1.42 7.52 13.44
N ILE A 47 -0.58 6.49 13.47
CA ILE A 47 0.17 6.10 14.67
C ILE A 47 1.26 7.12 14.95
N ASP A 48 2.02 7.52 13.94
CA ASP A 48 3.12 8.48 14.09
C ASP A 48 2.63 9.87 14.51
N GLU A 49 1.47 10.31 14.02
CA GLU A 49 0.76 11.51 14.49
C GLU A 49 0.44 11.44 15.99
N ARG A 50 -0.11 10.31 16.44
CA ARG A 50 -0.53 10.12 17.84
C ARG A 50 0.66 10.07 18.80
N HIS A 51 1.79 9.51 18.36
CA HIS A 51 2.98 9.35 19.17
C HIS A 51 3.94 10.55 19.08
N GLY A 52 3.61 11.58 18.28
CA GLY A 52 4.42 12.79 18.15
C GLY A 52 5.74 12.56 17.42
N ARG A 53 5.80 11.59 16.51
CA ARG A 53 7.02 11.24 15.74
C ARG A 53 7.21 12.08 14.47
N LEU A 54 6.23 12.92 14.12
CA LEU A 54 6.30 13.84 12.99
C LEU A 54 7.27 15.00 13.27
N ASP A 55 8.57 14.72 13.33
CA ASP A 55 9.62 15.72 13.19
C ASP A 55 10.22 15.58 11.76
N GLY A 56 9.61 16.29 10.81
CA GLY A 56 10.35 16.99 9.74
C GLY A 56 10.80 16.24 8.48
N ASP A 57 10.02 15.32 7.91
CA ASP A 57 10.30 14.81 6.54
C ASP A 57 9.01 14.62 5.73
N ASP A 58 8.19 15.68 5.62
CA ASP A 58 7.25 15.80 4.51
C ASP A 58 8.09 16.07 3.25
N GLY A 59 8.49 14.99 2.56
CA GLY A 59 9.28 15.01 1.33
C GLY A 59 8.59 15.68 0.14
N THR A 60 8.35 16.98 0.25
CA THR A 60 7.81 17.85 -0.80
C THR A 60 8.69 19.10 -0.98
N GLU A 61 9.97 18.92 -1.33
CA GLU A 61 10.90 19.96 -1.84
C GLU A 61 11.96 19.18 -2.66
N ASP A 62 12.23 19.31 -3.97
CA ASP A 62 11.83 20.21 -5.04
C ASP A 62 11.92 19.42 -6.36
N ALA A 63 10.87 19.42 -7.16
CA ALA A 63 10.93 19.06 -8.57
C ALA A 63 10.77 20.32 -9.43
N ASP A 64 11.54 21.35 -9.11
CA ASP A 64 11.77 22.50 -9.99
C ASP A 64 13.27 22.84 -9.93
N GLY A 65 14.03 22.12 -10.77
CA GLY A 65 15.44 22.36 -11.02
C GLY A 65 15.68 22.49 -12.52
N GLU A 66 15.48 23.73 -13.00
CA GLU A 66 15.98 24.41 -14.22
C GLU A 66 15.71 23.83 -15.63
#